data_AF-A0A7Y3XAJ5-F1
#
_entry.id   AF-A0A7Y3XAJ5-F1
#
_cell.length_a   1.000
_cell.length_b   1.000
_cell.length_c   1.000
_cell.angle_alpha   90.00
_cell.angle_beta   90.00
_cell.angle_gamma   90.00
#
_symmetry.space_group_name_H-M   'P 1'
#
loop_
_entity.id
_entity.type
_entity.pdbx_description
1 polymer ?
#
loop_
_entity_poly.entity_id
_entity_poly.type
_entity_poly.pdbx_seq_one_letter_code
_entity_poly.pdbx_strand_id
1 'polypeptide(L)'
;MSAYASNLSKIAFQKIECLILLLRPLAGHCLEFDYQSRSEAGDSQRRCAHPQRLLHYRSNWYLLALCERAKALRLFSLDRMINIETTMDPCHRLNATELDEFSLAGFGIFGGKPKDVAHLLFLNMPLGG
;
A
#
# COMPACT_ATOMS: atom_id res chain seq x y z
N MET A 1 26.21 6.52 13.76
CA MET A 1 24.87 6.36 14.38
C MET A 1 23.93 7.56 14.16
N SER A 2 24.24 8.56 13.31
CA SER A 2 23.47 9.83 13.26
C SER A 2 22.48 9.98 12.09
N ALA A 3 22.57 9.16 11.03
CA ALA A 3 21.71 9.28 9.85
C ALA A 3 20.48 8.33 9.86
N TYR A 4 20.57 7.23 10.60
CA TYR A 4 19.49 6.23 10.69
C TYR A 4 18.36 6.71 11.61
N ALA A 5 18.71 7.30 12.76
CA ALA A 5 17.75 7.87 13.70
C ALA A 5 17.04 9.12 13.13
N SER A 6 17.72 9.93 12.33
CA SER A 6 17.13 11.10 11.66
C SER A 6 16.23 10.73 10.48
N ASN A 7 16.52 9.63 9.78
CA ASN A 7 15.62 9.07 8.79
C ASN A 7 14.40 8.40 9.45
N LEU A 8 14.59 7.67 10.55
CA LEU A 8 13.48 7.08 11.31
C LEU A 8 12.53 8.15 11.87
N SER A 9 13.06 9.28 12.36
CA SER A 9 12.23 10.39 12.81
C SER A 9 11.51 11.07 11.64
N LYS A 10 12.17 11.34 10.52
CA LYS A 10 11.49 11.84 9.29
C LYS A 10 10.40 10.90 8.80
N ILE A 11 10.65 9.59 8.75
CA ILE A 11 9.68 8.57 8.35
C ILE A 11 8.51 8.52 9.34
N ALA A 12 8.77 8.61 10.65
CA ALA A 12 7.72 8.64 11.66
C ALA A 12 6.86 9.92 11.59
N PHE A 13 7.48 11.08 11.34
CA PHE A 13 6.77 12.35 11.14
C PHE A 13 5.97 12.34 9.83
N GLN A 14 6.53 11.84 8.74
CA GLN A 14 5.84 11.70 7.46
C GLN A 14 4.68 10.69 7.55
N LYS A 15 4.80 9.63 8.38
CA LYS A 15 3.69 8.71 8.70
C LYS A 15 2.58 9.38 9.50
N ILE A 16 2.92 10.20 10.49
CA ILE A 16 1.94 10.94 11.31
C ILE A 16 1.24 12.02 10.47
N GLU A 17 2.00 12.75 9.64
CA GLU A 17 1.43 13.68 8.66
C GLU A 17 0.59 12.95 7.64
N CYS A 18 0.98 11.79 7.10
CA CYS A 18 0.11 10.97 6.26
C CYS A 18 -1.16 10.56 6.99
N LEU A 19 -1.09 10.15 8.26
CA LEU A 19 -2.26 9.72 9.01
C LEU A 19 -3.25 10.89 9.18
N ILE A 20 -2.75 12.08 9.50
CA ILE A 20 -3.52 13.32 9.65
C ILE A 20 -4.03 13.83 8.28
N LEU A 21 -3.19 13.77 7.25
CA LEU A 21 -3.48 14.10 5.86
C LEU A 21 -4.24 12.99 5.14
N LEU A 22 -4.53 11.84 5.74
CA LEU A 22 -5.43 10.81 5.18
C LEU A 22 -6.81 10.91 5.82
N LEU A 23 -6.91 11.53 6.99
CA LEU A 23 -8.17 11.94 7.60
C LEU A 23 -8.87 13.08 6.81
N ARG A 24 -8.12 13.89 6.03
CA ARG A 24 -8.67 14.95 5.15
C ARG A 24 -9.15 14.47 3.75
N PRO A 25 -8.44 13.62 2.99
CA PRO A 25 -8.88 12.99 1.73
C PRO A 25 -10.07 12.05 1.88
N LEU A 26 -10.33 11.57 3.10
CA LEU A 26 -11.63 10.99 3.40
C LEU A 26 -12.79 11.99 3.17
N ALA A 27 -12.51 13.30 3.07
CA ALA A 27 -13.40 14.37 2.62
C ALA A 27 -13.43 14.59 1.09
N GLY A 28 -12.83 13.71 0.29
CA GLY A 28 -13.11 13.60 -1.14
C GLY A 28 -12.03 14.10 -2.10
N HIS A 29 -10.74 14.10 -1.75
CA HIS A 29 -9.67 14.59 -2.63
C HIS A 29 -8.61 13.53 -2.95
N CYS A 30 -8.09 13.52 -4.18
CA CYS A 30 -7.04 12.58 -4.60
C CYS A 30 -5.69 12.88 -3.94
N LEU A 31 -4.83 11.86 -3.91
CA LEU A 31 -3.43 11.99 -3.51
C LEU A 31 -2.51 11.77 -4.68
N GLU A 32 -1.53 12.66 -4.81
CA GLU A 32 -0.34 12.41 -5.60
C GLU A 32 0.88 12.16 -4.73
N PHE A 33 1.73 11.23 -5.16
CA PHE A 33 2.95 10.89 -4.44
C PHE A 33 3.93 10.14 -5.33
N ASP A 34 5.21 10.19 -4.96
CA ASP A 34 6.21 9.30 -5.53
C ASP A 34 6.24 8.00 -4.72
N TYR A 35 6.15 6.87 -5.42
CA TYR A 35 6.20 5.56 -4.79
C TYR A 35 7.50 4.85 -5.15
N GLN A 36 8.35 4.65 -4.15
CA GLN A 36 9.63 3.95 -4.32
C GLN A 36 9.40 2.48 -4.61
N SER A 37 10.06 1.91 -5.61
CA SER A 37 10.05 0.48 -5.93
C SER A 37 10.73 -0.36 -4.84
N ARG A 38 10.54 -1.69 -4.88
CA ARG A 38 11.12 -2.63 -3.90
C ARG A 38 12.49 -3.14 -4.36
N SER A 39 12.81 -2.89 -5.63
CA SER A 39 14.07 -3.24 -6.26
C SER A 39 15.18 -2.31 -5.78
N GLU A 40 16.38 -2.86 -5.69
CA GLU A 40 17.61 -2.13 -5.31
C GLU A 40 17.95 -0.95 -6.23
N ALA A 41 17.35 -0.92 -7.43
CA ALA A 41 17.53 0.15 -8.42
C ALA A 41 17.02 1.54 -7.97
N GLY A 42 16.29 1.65 -6.86
CA GLY A 42 15.89 2.94 -6.30
C GLY A 42 14.86 3.72 -7.11
N ASP A 43 14.34 3.15 -8.22
CA ASP A 43 13.35 3.79 -9.06
C ASP A 43 12.10 4.13 -8.25
N SER A 44 11.71 5.40 -8.26
CA SER A 44 10.41 5.86 -7.81
C SER A 44 9.52 6.17 -9.01
N GLN A 45 8.21 6.06 -8.83
CA GLN A 45 7.27 6.46 -9.85
C GLN A 45 6.14 7.28 -9.25
N ARG A 46 5.81 8.40 -9.88
CA ARG A 46 4.64 9.21 -9.53
C ARG A 46 3.37 8.39 -9.64
N ARG A 47 2.45 8.60 -8.70
CA ARG A 47 1.14 7.97 -8.58
C ARG A 47 0.11 9.06 -8.31
N CYS A 48 -1.03 8.97 -8.98
CA CYS A 48 -2.29 9.54 -8.52
C CYS A 48 -3.16 8.39 -8.03
N ALA A 49 -3.73 8.53 -6.83
CA ALA A 49 -4.57 7.50 -6.25
C ALA A 49 -5.72 8.11 -5.43
N HIS A 50 -6.89 7.48 -5.53
CA HIS A 50 -8.07 7.83 -4.73
C HIS A 50 -8.06 7.03 -3.42
N PRO A 51 -7.78 7.65 -2.25
CA PRO A 51 -7.70 6.95 -0.98
C PRO A 51 -9.03 6.31 -0.59
N GLN A 52 -8.99 5.05 -0.17
CA GLN A 52 -10.18 4.31 0.28
C GLN A 52 -10.11 3.99 1.78
N ARG A 53 -9.01 3.36 2.22
CA ARG A 53 -8.85 2.88 3.60
C ARG A 53 -7.38 2.85 4.03
N LEU A 54 -7.14 3.07 5.32
CA LEU A 54 -5.89 2.76 5.98
C LEU A 54 -5.97 1.37 6.61
N LEU A 55 -4.95 0.54 6.36
CA LEU A 55 -4.87 -0.82 6.87
C LEU A 55 -3.56 -0.99 7.65
N HIS A 56 -3.66 -1.54 8.86
CA HIS A 56 -2.49 -1.96 9.63
C HIS A 56 -2.30 -3.47 9.50
N TYR A 57 -1.15 -3.90 8.95
CA TYR A 57 -0.85 -5.30 8.72
C TYR A 57 0.64 -5.59 8.90
N ARG A 58 0.97 -6.66 9.65
CA ARG A 58 2.35 -7.10 9.99
C ARG A 58 3.27 -5.92 10.34
N SER A 59 2.83 -5.08 11.27
CA SER A 59 3.56 -3.91 11.78
C SER A 59 3.83 -2.80 10.75
N ASN A 60 3.12 -2.81 9.63
CA ASN A 60 3.22 -1.78 8.59
C ASN A 60 1.84 -1.18 8.30
N TRP A 61 1.84 0.11 7.96
CA TRP A 61 0.63 0.79 7.50
C TRP A 61 0.58 0.82 5.97
N TYR A 62 -0.59 0.53 5.43
CA TYR A 62 -0.87 0.55 4.01
C TYR A 62 -2.05 1.46 3.71
N LEU A 63 -1.92 2.21 2.62
CA LEU A 63 -3.03 2.88 1.97
C LEU A 63 -3.62 1.94 0.92
N LEU A 64 -4.88 1.54 1.11
CA LEU A 64 -5.69 0.99 0.04
C LEU A 64 -6.28 2.13 -0.79
N ALA A 65 -5.92 2.19 -2.07
CA ALA A 65 -6.39 3.22 -2.98
C ALA A 65 -6.68 2.69 -4.38
N LEU A 66 -7.63 3.32 -5.06
CA LEU A 66 -7.81 3.13 -6.50
C LEU A 66 -6.70 3.91 -7.22
N CYS A 67 -5.79 3.21 -7.88
CA CYS A 67 -4.68 3.84 -8.59
C CYS A 67 -5.06 4.10 -10.04
N GLU A 68 -5.01 5.35 -10.49
CA GLU A 68 -5.39 5.74 -11.85
C GLU A 68 -4.53 5.05 -12.90
N ARG A 69 -3.21 5.05 -12.70
CA ARG A 69 -2.26 4.40 -13.61
C ARG A 69 -2.52 2.90 -13.76
N ALA A 70 -2.85 2.22 -12.67
CA ALA A 70 -3.14 0.79 -12.69
C ALA A 70 -4.59 0.47 -13.07
N LYS A 71 -5.47 1.48 -13.08
CA LYS A 71 -6.94 1.35 -13.21
C LYS A 71 -7.52 0.28 -12.29
N ALA A 72 -6.97 0.17 -11.07
CA ALA A 72 -7.30 -0.90 -10.13
C ALA A 72 -6.93 -0.53 -8.68
N LEU A 73 -7.55 -1.23 -7.73
CA LEU A 73 -7.17 -1.16 -6.32
C LEU A 73 -5.73 -1.65 -6.10
N ARG A 74 -4.98 -0.90 -5.29
CA ARG A 74 -3.60 -1.21 -4.91
C ARG A 74 -3.36 -0.88 -3.44
N LEU A 75 -2.47 -1.65 -2.83
CA LEU A 75 -1.90 -1.36 -1.51
C LEU A 75 -0.57 -0.63 -1.69
N PHE A 76 -0.48 0.57 -1.12
CA PHE A 76 0.73 1.36 -1.04
C PHE A 76 1.24 1.34 0.39
N SER A 77 2.49 0.90 0.59
CA SER A 77 3.14 0.98 1.90
C SER A 77 3.43 2.44 2.20
N LEU A 78 2.97 2.95 3.34
CA LEU A 78 3.20 4.36 3.72
C LEU A 78 4.70 4.68 3.78
N ASP A 79 5.51 3.73 4.27
CA ASP A 79 6.98 3.82 4.34
C ASP A 79 7.68 4.10 3.00
N ARG A 80 6.99 3.87 1.88
CA ARG A 80 7.53 4.00 0.52
C ARG A 80 6.91 5.16 -0.26
N MET A 81 6.00 5.90 0.37
CA MET A 81 5.39 7.09 -0.21
C MET A 81 6.22 8.31 0.20
N ILE A 82 6.67 9.09 -0.78
CA ILE A 82 7.39 10.34 -0.57
C ILE A 82 6.76 11.45 -1.43
N ASN A 83 7.05 12.71 -1.12
CA ASN A 83 6.54 13.88 -1.85
C ASN A 83 5.01 13.86 -2.03
N ILE A 84 4.30 13.63 -0.93
CA ILE A 84 2.85 13.41 -0.92
C ILE A 84 2.13 14.75 -0.94
N GLU A 85 1.18 14.89 -1.84
CA GLU A 85 0.39 16.09 -2.07
C GLU A 85 -1.09 15.71 -2.18
N THR A 86 -1.97 16.57 -1.68
CA THR A 86 -3.42 16.45 -1.90
C THR A 86 -3.81 17.29 -3.10
N THR A 87 -4.57 16.73 -4.03
CA THR A 87 -5.05 17.48 -5.19
C THR A 87 -6.41 18.13 -4.90
N MET A 88 -6.88 18.98 -5.81
CA MET A 88 -8.24 19.52 -5.77
C MET A 88 -9.25 18.60 -6.47
N ASP A 89 -8.81 17.47 -7.04
CA ASP A 89 -9.68 16.57 -7.78
C ASP A 89 -10.51 15.69 -6.86
N PRO A 90 -11.78 15.44 -7.20
CA PRO A 90 -12.65 14.61 -6.40
C PRO A 90 -12.18 13.15 -6.40
N CYS A 91 -12.28 12.52 -5.23
CA CYS A 91 -12.00 11.10 -5.09
C CYS A 91 -13.14 10.21 -5.53
N HIS A 92 -12.83 9.23 -6.37
CA HIS A 92 -13.73 8.11 -6.59
C HIS A 92 -13.74 7.22 -5.33
N ARG A 93 -14.92 7.00 -4.73
CA ARG A 93 -15.08 6.11 -3.58
C ARG A 93 -15.79 4.84 -3.99
N LEU A 94 -15.18 3.71 -3.68
CA LEU A 94 -15.76 2.40 -3.93
C LEU A 94 -16.66 1.99 -2.77
N ASN A 95 -17.59 1.06 -3.03
CA ASN A 95 -18.49 0.60 -1.98
C ASN A 95 -17.77 -0.33 -0.99
N ALA A 96 -18.36 -0.53 0.19
CA ALA A 96 -17.73 -1.31 1.26
C ALA A 96 -17.45 -2.76 0.83
N THR A 97 -18.36 -3.38 0.09
CA THR A 97 -18.24 -4.76 -0.38
C THR A 97 -17.03 -4.97 -1.28
N GLU A 98 -16.81 -4.08 -2.26
CA GLU A 98 -15.64 -4.14 -3.16
C GLU A 98 -14.32 -4.02 -2.38
N LEU A 99 -14.29 -3.16 -1.37
CA LEU A 99 -13.13 -2.94 -0.52
C LEU A 99 -12.86 -4.12 0.42
N ASP A 100 -13.91 -4.74 0.94
CA ASP A 100 -13.81 -5.93 1.79
C ASP A 100 -13.31 -7.13 1.00
N GLU A 101 -13.86 -7.36 -0.21
CA GLU A 101 -13.37 -8.41 -1.12
C GLU A 101 -11.88 -8.26 -1.42
N PHE A 102 -11.43 -7.04 -1.72
CA PHE A 102 -10.02 -6.80 -2.00
C PHE A 102 -9.14 -6.98 -0.76
N SER A 103 -9.59 -6.50 0.39
CA SER A 103 -8.86 -6.61 1.65
C SER A 103 -8.71 -8.07 2.08
N LEU A 104 -9.78 -8.87 1.96
CA LEU A 104 -9.77 -10.30 2.30
C LEU A 104 -8.90 -11.13 1.32
N ALA A 105 -8.86 -10.74 0.05
CA ALA A 105 -8.07 -11.44 -0.97
C ALA A 105 -6.56 -11.16 -0.91
N GLY A 106 -6.14 -10.11 -0.19
CA GLY A 106 -4.82 -9.51 -0.36
C GLY A 106 -4.06 -9.28 0.95
N PHE A 107 -3.70 -10.35 1.66
CA PHE A 107 -2.71 -10.27 2.72
C PHE A 107 -1.53 -11.21 2.46
N GLY A 108 -0.44 -10.69 1.90
CA GLY A 108 0.77 -11.45 1.59
C GLY A 108 1.61 -10.88 0.44
N ILE A 109 2.33 -11.76 -0.25
CA ILE A 109 3.22 -11.43 -1.40
C ILE A 109 2.39 -11.00 -2.64
N PHE A 110 1.13 -11.45 -2.70
CA PHE A 110 0.19 -11.17 -3.78
C PHE A 110 -0.99 -10.36 -3.23
N GLY A 111 -1.42 -9.34 -3.98
CA GLY A 111 -2.60 -8.56 -3.68
C GLY A 111 -3.61 -8.64 -4.82
N GLY A 112 -4.90 -8.58 -4.49
CA GLY A 112 -6.01 -8.74 -5.42
C GLY A 112 -6.52 -10.18 -5.50
N LYS A 113 -7.57 -10.38 -6.31
CA LYS A 113 -8.19 -11.71 -6.49
C LYS A 113 -7.17 -12.71 -7.05
N PRO A 114 -7.13 -13.97 -6.55
CA PRO A 114 -6.30 -15.01 -7.12
C PRO A 114 -6.66 -15.20 -8.60
N LYS A 115 -5.64 -15.27 -9.45
CA LYS A 115 -5.81 -15.47 -10.90
C LYS A 115 -5.74 -16.94 -11.31
N ASP A 116 -5.13 -17.77 -10.47
CA ASP A 116 -4.83 -19.17 -10.73
C ASP A 116 -4.81 -19.98 -9.44
N VAL A 117 -4.87 -21.32 -9.59
CA VAL A 117 -4.83 -22.30 -8.50
C VAL A 117 -3.54 -23.12 -8.61
N ALA A 118 -2.81 -23.24 -7.50
CA ALA A 118 -1.65 -24.11 -7.40
C ALA A 118 -2.02 -25.43 -6.70
N HIS A 119 -1.70 -26.56 -7.34
CA HIS A 119 -1.80 -27.89 -6.72
C HIS A 119 -0.44 -28.28 -6.16
N LEU A 120 -0.37 -28.53 -4.85
CA LEU A 120 0.86 -28.90 -4.14
C LEU A 120 0.80 -30.37 -3.71
N LEU A 121 1.84 -31.13 -4.04
CA LEU A 121 2.04 -32.48 -3.52
C LEU A 121 3.20 -32.44 -2.51
N PHE A 122 2.89 -32.72 -1.24
CA PHE A 122 3.91 -32.85 -0.19
C PHE A 122 4.33 -34.32 -0.10
N LEU A 123 5.54 -34.61 -0.53
CA LEU A 123 6.14 -35.93 -0.37
C LEU A 123 6.87 -36.00 0.96
N ASN A 124 6.53 -36.97 1.80
CA ASN A 124 7.30 -37.26 2.99
C ASN A 124 8.50 -38.11 2.59
N MET A 125 9.70 -37.55 2.62
CA MET A 125 10.91 -38.34 2.42
C MET A 125 11.26 -38.98 3.76
N PRO A 126 11.36 -40.32 3.87
CA PRO A 126 11.78 -40.94 5.12
C PRO A 126 13.22 -40.51 5.42
N LEU A 127 13.45 -40.02 6.65
CA LEU A 127 14.79 -39.86 7.18
C LEU A 127 15.38 -41.26 7.32
N GLY A 128 16.37 -41.57 6.48
CA GLY A 128 17.05 -42.87 6.50
C GLY A 128 17.59 -43.17 7.90
N GLY A 129 17.36 -44.40 8.35
CA GLY A 129 17.88 -44.95 9.61
C GLY A 129 19.33 -45.40 9.51
#